data_AF-A0A5D2DBV1-F1
#
_entry.id   AF-A0A5D2DBV1-F1
#
_cell.length_a   1.000
_cell.length_b   1.000
_cell.length_c   1.000
_cell.angle_alpha   90.00
_cell.angle_beta   90.00
_cell.angle_gamma   90.00
#
_symmetry.space_group_name_H-M   'P 1'
#
loop_
_entity.id
_entity.type
_entity.pdbx_description
1 polymer ?
#
loop_
_entity_poly.entity_id
_entity_poly.type
_entity_poly.pdbx_seq_one_letter_code
_entity_poly.pdbx_strand_id
1 'polypeptide(L)'
;MRERLEARKVVMANMSTRCKVATEDAKKQEEMLSSEVRSLLVAGTSLSVARKRLQEANRLLTEERGCVKLKNVQRKLRARQQYMISQVSLLYPVKILVGPAQEQELESYSSSSRLGNPSASKPVNQGSLTILGLNLTLLPFTKMSFFTDKKEVQRSATALGYVAHAVSLIASYLQVPLRYPLRLGGSRSYINDHASSIDPASSDLSLDTTLSANVKLAEFPLFLEGQDTTRAAYAVFLLNKDIEQLLNFIGVKSLGPRHVLANLKELLRSVQSSEYIDT
;
A
#
# COMPACT_ATOMS: atom_id res chain seq x y z
N MET A 1 99.86 7.76 14.33
CA MET A 1 99.05 7.73 15.57
C MET A 1 98.06 8.90 15.70
N ARG A 2 98.43 10.14 15.35
CA ARG A 2 97.57 11.34 15.51
C ARG A 2 96.29 11.30 14.66
N GLU A 3 96.37 10.91 13.39
CA GLU A 3 95.19 10.82 12.48
C GLU A 3 94.11 9.83 12.95
N ARG A 4 94.53 8.68 13.50
CA ARG A 4 93.60 7.65 14.01
C ARG A 4 92.83 8.13 15.25
N LEU A 5 93.42 9.05 16.01
CA LEU A 5 92.84 9.64 17.21
C LEU A 5 91.85 10.77 16.83
N GLU A 6 92.19 11.58 15.83
CA GLU A 6 91.27 12.56 15.25
C GLU A 6 90.08 11.89 14.54
N ALA A 7 90.29 10.80 13.80
CA ALA A 7 89.20 10.03 13.20
C ALA A 7 88.23 9.47 14.26
N ARG A 8 88.75 8.96 15.39
CA ARG A 8 87.92 8.53 16.52
C ARG A 8 87.15 9.69 17.17
N LYS A 9 87.77 10.86 17.28
CA LYS A 9 87.13 12.08 17.82
C LYS A 9 85.98 12.55 16.92
N VAL A 10 86.17 12.54 15.60
CA VAL A 10 85.11 12.87 14.62
C VAL A 10 83.95 11.87 14.69
N VAL A 11 84.25 10.57 14.79
CA VAL A 11 83.21 9.53 14.93
C VAL A 11 82.43 9.70 16.24
N MET A 12 83.11 9.95 17.37
CA MET A 12 82.42 10.22 18.64
C MET A 12 81.58 11.50 18.61
N ALA A 13 82.07 12.56 17.96
CA ALA A 13 81.32 13.80 17.78
C ALA A 13 80.06 13.58 16.91
N ASN A 14 80.19 12.85 15.80
CA ASN A 14 79.06 12.47 14.93
C ASN A 14 78.06 11.56 15.63
N MET A 15 78.53 10.67 16.52
CA MET A 15 77.64 9.85 17.33
C MET A 15 76.93 10.67 18.41
N SER A 16 77.61 11.64 19.01
CA SER A 16 77.01 12.57 19.98
C SER A 16 75.93 13.43 19.32
N THR A 17 76.18 13.95 18.12
CA THR A 17 75.16 14.74 17.39
C THR A 17 73.98 13.88 16.97
N ARG A 18 74.18 12.66 16.47
CA ARG A 18 73.07 11.72 16.19
C ARG A 18 72.26 11.39 17.43
N CYS A 19 72.92 11.18 18.58
CA CYS A 19 72.23 10.90 19.83
C CYS A 19 71.36 12.10 20.27
N LYS A 20 71.88 13.33 20.15
CA LYS A 20 71.11 14.56 20.44
C LYS A 20 69.90 14.75 19.52
N VAL A 21 70.04 14.48 18.23
CA VAL A 21 68.93 14.55 17.28
C VAL A 21 67.86 13.51 17.64
N ALA A 22 68.26 12.27 17.91
CA ALA A 22 67.34 11.21 18.31
C ALA A 22 66.59 11.53 19.63
N THR A 23 67.25 12.18 20.60
CA THR A 23 66.58 12.61 21.84
C THR A 23 65.57 13.73 21.62
N GLU A 24 65.88 14.68 20.72
CA GLU A 24 64.95 15.77 20.39
C GLU A 24 63.74 15.25 19.60
N ASP A 25 63.94 14.32 18.66
CA ASP A 25 62.85 13.68 17.92
C ASP A 25 61.94 12.85 18.84
N ALA A 26 62.53 12.10 19.79
CA ALA A 26 61.77 11.38 20.81
C ALA A 26 60.93 12.33 21.68
N LYS A 27 61.50 13.47 22.07
CA LYS A 27 60.79 14.49 22.87
C LYS A 27 59.64 15.13 22.09
N LYS A 28 59.83 15.48 20.81
CA LYS A 28 58.74 15.97 19.95
C LYS A 28 57.62 14.95 19.81
N GLN A 29 57.97 13.67 19.68
CA GLN A 29 56.98 12.61 19.55
C GLN A 29 56.21 12.39 20.86
N GLU A 30 56.86 12.52 22.01
CA GLU A 30 56.22 12.52 23.33
C GLU A 30 55.24 13.70 23.48
N GLU A 31 55.66 14.91 23.10
CA GLU A 31 54.79 16.10 23.14
C GLU A 31 53.57 15.95 22.21
N MET A 32 53.77 15.40 21.00
CA MET A 32 52.69 15.10 20.06
C MET A 32 51.70 14.08 20.63
N LEU A 33 52.18 12.95 21.15
CA LEU A 33 51.34 11.95 21.80
C LEU A 33 50.59 12.53 23.01
N SER A 34 51.24 13.38 23.81
CA SER A 34 50.58 14.05 24.93
C SER A 34 49.41 14.93 24.49
N SER A 35 49.52 15.56 23.30
CA SER A 35 48.46 16.39 22.72
C SER A 35 47.30 15.55 22.19
N GLU A 36 47.61 14.41 21.55
CA GLU A 36 46.60 13.46 21.08
C GLU A 36 45.84 12.82 22.23
N VAL A 37 46.52 12.41 23.30
CA VAL A 37 45.88 11.85 24.50
C VAL A 37 44.93 12.87 25.14
N ARG A 38 45.32 14.14 25.24
CA ARG A 38 44.44 15.21 25.73
C ARG A 38 43.23 15.41 24.82
N SER A 39 43.43 15.43 23.51
CA SER A 39 42.35 15.54 22.52
C SER A 39 41.37 14.36 22.63
N LEU A 40 41.88 13.14 22.72
CA LEU A 40 41.09 11.92 22.87
C LEU A 40 40.28 11.93 24.17
N LEU A 41 40.85 12.45 25.27
CA LEU A 41 40.14 12.58 26.54
C LEU A 41 38.96 13.56 26.43
N VAL A 42 39.15 14.70 25.76
CA VAL A 42 38.07 15.67 25.49
C VAL A 42 36.99 15.08 24.57
N ALA A 43 37.40 14.32 23.54
CA ALA A 43 36.45 13.61 22.69
C ALA A 43 35.67 12.54 23.47
N GLY A 44 36.35 11.81 24.36
CA GLY A 44 35.74 10.80 25.24
C GLY A 44 34.73 11.38 26.22
N THR A 45 35.02 12.52 26.84
CA THR A 45 34.05 13.21 27.70
C THR A 45 32.85 13.72 26.91
N SER A 46 33.08 14.30 25.74
CA SER A 46 32.02 14.76 24.83
C SER A 46 31.12 13.61 24.38
N LEU A 47 31.71 12.45 24.04
CA LEU A 47 30.97 11.25 23.67
C LEU A 47 30.15 10.70 24.85
N SER A 48 30.71 10.70 26.07
CA SER A 48 30.00 10.30 27.29
C SER A 48 28.78 11.19 27.56
N VAL A 49 28.93 12.51 27.39
CA VAL A 49 27.81 13.46 27.51
C VAL A 49 26.77 13.21 26.43
N ALA A 50 27.17 13.03 25.17
CA ALA A 50 26.26 12.72 24.07
C ALA A 50 25.48 11.42 24.32
N ARG A 51 26.14 10.38 24.83
CA ARG A 51 25.51 9.11 25.20
C ARG A 51 24.48 9.28 26.31
N LYS A 52 24.78 10.06 27.35
CA LYS A 52 23.80 10.35 28.42
C LYS A 52 22.57 11.09 27.89
N ARG A 53 22.78 12.11 27.05
CA ARG A 53 21.68 12.85 26.40
C ARG A 53 20.79 11.93 25.54
N LEU A 54 21.38 11.01 24.80
CA LEU A 54 20.63 10.02 24.02
C LEU A 54 19.80 9.10 24.91
N GLN A 55 20.36 8.62 26.03
CA GLN A 55 19.65 7.78 26.98
C GLN A 55 18.47 8.51 27.62
N GLU A 56 18.65 9.77 28.00
CA GLU A 56 17.57 10.62 28.54
C GLU A 56 16.48 10.86 27.50
N ALA A 57 16.83 11.16 26.25
CA ALA A 57 15.87 11.32 25.16
C ALA A 57 15.07 10.03 24.92
N ASN A 58 15.72 8.86 24.88
CA ASN A 58 15.05 7.57 24.76
C ASN A 58 14.14 7.28 25.95
N ARG A 59 14.54 7.63 27.17
CA ARG A 59 13.71 7.50 28.36
C ARG A 59 12.44 8.36 28.22
N LEU A 60 12.57 9.63 27.86
CA LEU A 60 11.44 10.54 27.64
C LEU A 60 10.49 10.05 26.53
N LEU A 61 11.01 9.43 25.47
CA LEU A 61 10.20 8.83 24.40
C LEU A 61 9.44 7.57 24.86
N THR A 62 10.03 6.81 25.79
CA THR A 62 9.46 5.56 26.32
C THR A 62 8.53 5.80 27.50
N GLU A 63 8.70 6.92 28.22
CA GLU A 63 7.81 7.37 29.29
C GLU A 63 6.37 7.59 28.77
N GLU A 64 5.38 7.44 29.65
CA GLU A 64 3.94 7.42 29.34
C GLU A 64 3.41 8.61 28.52
N ARG A 65 4.13 9.73 28.51
CA ARG A 65 3.76 10.94 27.76
C ARG A 65 4.25 10.94 26.30
N GLY A 66 5.15 10.03 25.91
CA GLY A 66 5.79 9.96 24.60
C GLY A 66 5.14 8.97 23.61
N CYS A 67 5.97 8.13 22.99
CA CYS A 67 5.59 7.18 21.94
C CYS A 67 4.51 6.19 22.37
N VAL A 68 4.42 5.87 23.66
CA VAL A 68 3.40 4.97 24.21
C VAL A 68 2.00 5.58 24.05
N LYS A 69 1.84 6.88 24.32
CA LYS A 69 0.56 7.57 24.12
C LYS A 69 0.15 7.59 22.65
N LEU A 70 1.10 7.87 21.74
CA LEU A 70 0.85 7.83 20.30
C LEU A 70 0.42 6.42 19.84
N LYS A 71 1.16 5.38 20.25
CA LYS A 71 0.81 3.97 19.97
C LYS A 71 -0.58 3.61 20.50
N ASN A 72 -0.92 4.07 21.71
CA ASN A 72 -2.25 3.85 22.28
C ASN A 72 -3.36 4.57 21.51
N VAL A 73 -3.12 5.81 21.06
CA VAL A 73 -4.07 6.57 20.23
C VAL A 73 -4.22 5.94 18.85
N GLN A 74 -3.11 5.52 18.23
CA GLN A 74 -3.11 4.78 16.97
C GLN A 74 -3.92 3.48 17.11
N ARG A 75 -3.69 2.71 18.17
CA ARG A 75 -4.46 1.48 18.46
C ARG A 75 -5.95 1.77 18.60
N LYS A 76 -6.33 2.83 19.32
CA LYS A 76 -7.74 3.26 19.45
C LYS A 76 -8.35 3.67 18.11
N LEU A 77 -7.59 4.38 17.26
CA LEU A 77 -8.01 4.75 15.92
C LEU A 77 -8.21 3.52 15.04
N ARG A 78 -7.24 2.59 15.02
CA ARG A 78 -7.32 1.32 14.27
C ARG A 78 -8.50 0.47 14.72
N ALA A 79 -8.72 0.35 16.03
CA ALA A 79 -9.88 -0.36 16.58
C ALA A 79 -11.20 0.27 16.14
N ARG A 80 -11.30 1.60 16.12
CA ARG A 80 -12.47 2.31 15.59
C ARG A 80 -12.66 2.06 14.10
N GLN A 81 -11.60 2.15 13.30
CA GLN A 81 -11.65 1.89 11.85
C GLN A 81 -12.10 0.46 11.56
N GLN A 82 -11.55 -0.52 12.28
CA GLN A 82 -11.95 -1.91 12.18
C GLN A 82 -13.43 -2.09 12.50
N TYR A 83 -13.91 -1.49 13.60
CA TYR A 83 -15.33 -1.55 13.95
C TYR A 83 -16.21 -0.98 12.84
N MET A 84 -15.88 0.21 12.33
CA MET A 84 -16.66 0.88 11.27
C MET A 84 -16.66 0.07 9.96
N ILE A 85 -15.51 -0.50 9.58
CA ILE A 85 -15.39 -1.34 8.37
C ILE A 85 -16.10 -2.68 8.56
N SER A 86 -16.14 -3.20 9.80
CA SER A 86 -16.96 -4.37 10.12
C SER A 86 -18.46 -4.09 9.90
N GLN A 87 -18.95 -2.90 10.23
CA GLN A 87 -20.33 -2.50 9.90
C GLN A 87 -20.56 -2.43 8.38
N VAL A 88 -19.57 -1.96 7.60
CA VAL A 88 -19.66 -1.97 6.13
C VAL A 88 -19.73 -3.41 5.60
N SER A 89 -18.95 -4.33 6.17
CA SER A 89 -18.98 -5.76 5.82
C SER A 89 -20.36 -6.39 6.10
N LEU A 90 -21.03 -5.96 7.18
CA LEU A 90 -22.40 -6.38 7.48
C LEU A 90 -23.43 -5.81 6.50
N LEU A 91 -23.25 -4.55 6.08
CA LEU A 91 -24.13 -3.88 5.11
C LEU A 91 -23.95 -4.44 3.69
N TYR A 92 -22.72 -4.81 3.33
CA TYR A 92 -22.34 -5.31 2.01
C TYR A 92 -21.63 -6.67 2.11
N PRO A 93 -22.33 -7.73 2.54
CA PRO A 93 -21.72 -9.04 2.72
C PRO A 93 -21.27 -9.60 1.39
N VAL A 94 -19.97 -9.92 1.30
CA VAL A 94 -19.38 -10.60 0.14
C VAL A 94 -19.28 -12.10 0.44
N LYS A 95 -20.25 -12.88 -0.09
CA LYS A 95 -20.36 -14.32 0.16
C LYS A 95 -19.85 -15.12 -1.04
N ILE A 96 -19.20 -16.26 -0.77
CA ILE A 96 -18.94 -17.26 -1.80
C ILE A 96 -20.25 -18.01 -2.01
N LEU A 97 -20.80 -17.95 -3.22
CA LEU A 97 -21.87 -18.86 -3.61
C LEU A 97 -21.22 -20.21 -3.88
N VAL A 98 -21.28 -21.10 -2.89
CA VAL A 98 -21.12 -22.54 -3.12
C VAL A 98 -22.47 -22.98 -3.67
N GLY A 99 -22.55 -23.21 -4.98
CA GLY A 99 -23.82 -23.45 -5.65
C GLY A 99 -24.59 -24.63 -5.02
N PRO A 100 -25.93 -24.55 -4.88
CA PRO A 100 -26.71 -25.77 -4.79
C PRO A 100 -26.62 -26.49 -6.13
N ALA A 101 -26.70 -27.82 -6.10
CA ALA A 101 -26.96 -28.61 -7.28
C ALA A 101 -28.15 -28.00 -8.03
N GLN A 102 -28.00 -27.94 -9.34
CA GLN A 102 -28.98 -27.50 -10.32
C GLN A 102 -30.36 -28.11 -10.03
N GLU A 103 -31.24 -27.39 -9.33
CA GLU A 103 -32.67 -27.69 -9.32
C GLU A 103 -33.24 -27.19 -10.65
N GLN A 104 -33.03 -28.02 -11.67
CA GLN A 104 -33.80 -27.98 -12.89
C GLN A 104 -34.52 -29.33 -12.98
N GLU A 105 -35.83 -29.20 -12.90
CA GLU A 105 -36.91 -30.19 -13.03
C GLU A 105 -36.54 -31.55 -13.64
N LEU A 106 -37.06 -32.59 -12.98
CA LEU A 106 -37.32 -33.94 -13.49
C LEU A 106 -37.51 -34.00 -15.01
N GLU A 107 -36.75 -34.86 -15.70
CA GLU A 107 -37.22 -35.74 -16.78
C GLU A 107 -36.09 -36.74 -17.16
N SER A 108 -36.37 -38.01 -16.87
CA SER A 108 -36.04 -39.25 -17.59
C SER A 108 -34.63 -39.59 -18.15
N TYR A 109 -34.07 -40.65 -17.57
CA TYR A 109 -33.27 -41.77 -18.12
C TYR A 109 -32.24 -41.57 -19.26
N SER A 110 -30.98 -41.93 -18.98
CA SER A 110 -30.34 -43.09 -19.63
C SER A 110 -29.07 -43.55 -18.90
N SER A 111 -28.98 -44.85 -18.65
CA SER A 111 -27.87 -45.58 -18.07
C SER A 111 -26.80 -45.91 -19.13
N SER A 112 -25.51 -45.76 -18.84
CA SER A 112 -24.47 -46.79 -19.07
C SER A 112 -23.02 -46.28 -18.97
N SER A 113 -22.35 -46.75 -17.92
CA SER A 113 -21.00 -47.33 -17.82
C SER A 113 -19.70 -46.62 -18.32
N ARG A 114 -18.72 -46.67 -17.38
CA ARG A 114 -17.29 -47.04 -17.51
C ARG A 114 -16.17 -45.96 -17.50
N LEU A 115 -15.49 -45.95 -16.34
CA LEU A 115 -14.05 -46.19 -16.09
C LEU A 115 -12.97 -45.26 -16.70
N GLY A 116 -12.14 -44.64 -15.83
CA GLY A 116 -10.77 -44.23 -16.23
C GLY A 116 -10.11 -43.06 -15.46
N ASN A 117 -9.36 -43.39 -14.40
CA ASN A 117 -8.17 -42.76 -13.79
C ASN A 117 -8.15 -41.33 -13.15
N PRO A 118 -7.34 -41.15 -12.07
CA PRO A 118 -7.27 -39.92 -11.29
C PRO A 118 -5.90 -39.21 -11.41
N SER A 119 -5.81 -38.11 -12.15
CA SER A 119 -4.63 -37.22 -12.09
C SER A 119 -4.88 -35.90 -12.81
N ALA A 120 -5.63 -35.02 -12.17
CA ALA A 120 -5.54 -33.57 -12.40
C ALA A 120 -6.09 -32.88 -11.15
N SER A 121 -5.21 -32.32 -10.33
CA SER A 121 -5.58 -31.35 -9.32
C SER A 121 -6.19 -30.14 -10.02
N LYS A 122 -7.51 -30.19 -10.21
CA LYS A 122 -8.32 -29.05 -10.64
C LYS A 122 -8.06 -27.89 -9.67
N PRO A 123 -7.87 -26.65 -10.16
CA PRO A 123 -7.87 -25.51 -9.26
C PRO A 123 -9.19 -25.50 -8.51
N VAL A 124 -9.10 -25.38 -7.18
CA VAL A 124 -10.24 -25.24 -6.28
C VAL A 124 -11.23 -24.28 -6.92
N ASN A 125 -12.44 -24.77 -7.24
CA ASN A 125 -13.51 -23.95 -7.79
C ASN A 125 -13.75 -22.78 -6.83
N GLN A 126 -13.23 -21.60 -7.14
CA GLN A 126 -13.61 -20.36 -6.47
C GLN A 126 -15.07 -20.13 -6.83
N GLY A 127 -15.98 -20.52 -5.92
CA GLY A 127 -17.41 -20.26 -6.08
C GLY A 127 -17.65 -18.79 -6.42
N SER A 128 -18.67 -18.51 -7.23
CA SER A 128 -18.93 -17.14 -7.67
C SER A 128 -19.17 -16.23 -6.45
N LEU A 129 -18.41 -15.15 -6.37
CA LEU A 129 -18.57 -14.19 -5.29
C LEU A 129 -19.82 -13.34 -5.56
N THR A 130 -20.62 -13.14 -4.52
CA THR A 130 -21.83 -12.30 -4.56
C THR A 130 -21.73 -11.19 -3.53
N ILE A 131 -22.34 -10.04 -3.82
CA ILE A 131 -22.54 -8.95 -2.87
C ILE A 131 -24.05 -8.78 -2.65
N LEU A 132 -24.53 -8.91 -1.42
CA LEU A 132 -25.98 -8.94 -1.11
C LEU A 132 -26.78 -9.96 -1.95
N GLY A 133 -26.16 -11.10 -2.30
CA GLY A 133 -26.78 -12.14 -3.13
C GLY A 133 -26.84 -11.82 -4.63
N LEU A 134 -26.26 -10.70 -5.07
CA LEU A 134 -26.11 -10.36 -6.49
C LEU A 134 -24.79 -10.89 -7.02
N ASN A 135 -24.83 -11.67 -8.10
CA ASN A 135 -23.64 -12.09 -8.84
C ASN A 135 -23.12 -10.91 -9.68
N LEU A 136 -21.80 -10.70 -9.64
CA LEU A 136 -21.14 -9.82 -10.58
C LEU A 136 -20.76 -10.63 -11.82
N THR A 137 -21.70 -10.79 -12.75
CA THR A 137 -21.35 -11.34 -14.07
C THR A 137 -20.70 -10.21 -14.86
N LEU A 138 -19.38 -10.10 -14.76
CA LEU A 138 -18.58 -9.42 -15.77
C LEU A 138 -18.61 -10.33 -17.00
N LEU A 139 -19.74 -10.34 -17.73
CA LEU A 139 -19.79 -11.02 -19.03
C LEU A 139 -18.56 -10.55 -19.82
N PRO A 140 -17.84 -11.44 -20.51
CA PRO A 140 -16.87 -10.99 -21.48
C PRO A 140 -17.61 -10.02 -22.38
N PHE A 141 -17.23 -8.74 -22.33
CA PHE A 141 -17.85 -7.67 -23.11
C PHE A 141 -17.81 -7.96 -24.63
N THR A 142 -17.09 -9.01 -25.02
CA THR A 142 -16.96 -9.61 -26.35
C THR A 142 -18.06 -10.61 -26.74
N LYS A 143 -18.92 -11.07 -25.81
CA LYS A 143 -20.05 -11.97 -26.07
C LYS A 143 -21.38 -11.35 -25.62
N MET A 144 -21.67 -10.15 -26.10
CA MET A 144 -23.03 -9.62 -26.07
C MET A 144 -23.80 -10.27 -27.22
N SER A 145 -24.54 -11.34 -26.91
CA SER A 145 -25.64 -11.79 -27.77
C SER A 145 -26.78 -10.76 -27.71
N PHE A 146 -27.55 -10.62 -28.80
CA PHE A 146 -28.82 -9.88 -28.83
C PHE A 146 -29.81 -10.31 -27.72
N PHE A 147 -29.55 -11.44 -27.05
CA PHE A 147 -30.31 -12.01 -25.94
C PHE A 147 -29.65 -11.80 -24.56
N THR A 148 -28.94 -10.69 -24.33
CA THR A 148 -28.51 -10.37 -22.96
C THR A 148 -29.73 -10.02 -22.12
N ASP A 149 -29.96 -10.75 -21.02
CA ASP A 149 -31.09 -10.49 -20.13
C ASP A 149 -30.89 -9.10 -19.50
N LYS A 150 -31.77 -8.15 -19.85
CA LYS A 150 -31.79 -6.79 -19.29
C LYS A 150 -31.77 -6.81 -17.76
N LYS A 151 -32.36 -7.85 -17.14
CA LYS A 151 -32.36 -8.03 -15.69
C LYS A 151 -30.97 -8.40 -15.16
N GLU A 152 -30.18 -9.20 -15.87
CA GLU A 152 -28.80 -9.54 -15.46
C GLU A 152 -27.89 -8.32 -15.52
N VAL A 153 -27.97 -7.53 -16.59
CA VAL A 153 -27.21 -6.26 -16.72
C VAL A 153 -27.52 -5.30 -15.56
N GLN A 154 -28.81 -5.16 -15.22
CA GLN A 154 -29.24 -4.32 -14.11
C GLN A 154 -28.76 -4.86 -12.74
N ARG A 155 -28.76 -6.19 -12.55
CA ARG A 155 -28.21 -6.82 -11.33
C ARG A 155 -26.71 -6.56 -11.19
N SER A 156 -25.94 -6.73 -12.27
CA SER A 156 -24.50 -6.43 -12.28
C SER A 156 -24.22 -4.95 -12.00
N ALA A 157 -24.98 -4.04 -12.61
CA ALA A 157 -24.88 -2.60 -12.33
C ALA A 157 -25.18 -2.26 -10.86
N THR A 158 -26.19 -2.90 -10.28
CA THR A 158 -26.54 -2.74 -8.86
C THR A 158 -25.43 -3.27 -7.95
N ALA A 159 -24.86 -4.43 -8.27
CA ALA A 159 -23.73 -5.01 -7.55
C ALA A 159 -22.51 -4.08 -7.58
N LEU A 160 -22.18 -3.49 -8.74
CA LEU A 160 -21.10 -2.50 -8.86
C LEU A 160 -21.39 -1.22 -8.06
N GLY A 161 -22.64 -0.77 -8.04
CA GLY A 161 -23.08 0.34 -7.18
C GLY A 161 -22.84 0.08 -5.70
N TYR A 162 -23.13 -1.14 -5.23
CA TYR A 162 -22.85 -1.56 -3.85
C TYR A 162 -21.35 -1.62 -3.56
N VAL A 163 -20.54 -2.15 -4.49
CA VAL A 163 -19.08 -2.13 -4.38
C VAL A 163 -18.56 -0.70 -4.29
N ALA A 164 -18.99 0.19 -5.18
CA ALA A 164 -18.60 1.59 -5.18
C ALA A 164 -18.93 2.28 -3.84
N HIS A 165 -20.14 2.04 -3.32
CA HIS A 165 -20.54 2.58 -2.02
C HIS A 165 -19.68 2.03 -0.88
N ALA A 166 -19.45 0.71 -0.83
CA ALA A 166 -18.59 0.09 0.16
C ALA A 166 -17.15 0.67 0.12
N VAL A 167 -16.57 0.79 -1.08
CA VAL A 167 -15.22 1.35 -1.28
C VAL A 167 -15.15 2.80 -0.82
N SER A 168 -16.15 3.63 -1.15
CA SER A 168 -16.22 5.02 -0.70
C SER A 168 -16.25 5.13 0.83
N LEU A 169 -17.06 4.30 1.50
CA LEU A 169 -17.12 4.26 2.97
C LEU A 169 -15.80 3.80 3.59
N ILE A 170 -15.21 2.71 3.08
CA ILE A 170 -13.94 2.19 3.58
C ILE A 170 -12.83 3.23 3.41
N ALA A 171 -12.74 3.88 2.25
CA ALA A 171 -11.76 4.93 1.99
C ALA A 171 -11.93 6.11 2.97
N SER A 172 -13.16 6.54 3.22
CA SER A 172 -13.45 7.59 4.22
C SER A 172 -13.03 7.20 5.63
N TYR A 173 -13.28 5.95 6.05
CA TYR A 173 -12.91 5.48 7.39
C TYR A 173 -11.39 5.28 7.55
N LEU A 174 -10.72 4.81 6.50
CA LEU A 174 -9.26 4.71 6.47
C LEU A 174 -8.57 6.08 6.27
N GLN A 175 -9.34 7.13 5.96
CA GLN A 175 -8.83 8.46 5.59
C GLN A 175 -7.88 8.43 4.39
N VAL A 176 -8.18 7.57 3.42
CA VAL A 176 -7.41 7.45 2.18
C VAL A 176 -8.18 8.14 1.05
N PRO A 177 -7.65 9.22 0.45
CA PRO A 177 -8.28 9.82 -0.72
C PRO A 177 -8.21 8.86 -1.90
N LEU A 178 -9.37 8.57 -2.51
CA LEU A 178 -9.44 7.73 -3.71
C LEU A 178 -8.81 8.43 -4.90
N ARG A 179 -8.07 7.68 -5.73
CA ARG A 179 -7.46 8.22 -6.97
C ARG A 179 -8.51 8.52 -8.02
N TYR A 180 -9.57 7.72 -8.07
CA TYR A 180 -10.67 7.89 -9.00
C TYR A 180 -11.97 8.19 -8.21
N PRO A 181 -12.36 9.46 -8.08
CA PRO A 181 -13.55 9.81 -7.31
C PRO A 181 -14.82 9.12 -7.83
N LEU A 182 -15.66 8.67 -6.90
CA LEU A 182 -16.91 7.97 -7.20
C LEU A 182 -18.10 8.91 -7.09
N ARG A 183 -18.98 8.87 -8.10
CA ARG A 183 -20.33 9.44 -8.02
C ARG A 183 -21.34 8.33 -7.78
N LEU A 184 -21.87 8.31 -6.57
CA LEU A 184 -22.77 7.26 -6.09
C LEU A 184 -24.19 7.53 -6.60
N GLY A 185 -24.72 6.59 -7.39
CA GLY A 185 -26.07 6.64 -7.96
C GLY A 185 -26.79 5.29 -7.91
N GLY A 186 -26.36 4.39 -7.01
CA GLY A 186 -26.84 3.00 -6.96
C GLY A 186 -26.46 2.25 -8.24
N SER A 187 -27.45 1.71 -8.95
CA SER A 187 -27.24 1.04 -10.24
C SER A 187 -26.75 1.96 -11.36
N ARG A 188 -26.81 3.29 -11.16
CA ARG A 188 -26.30 4.31 -12.10
C ARG A 188 -25.12 5.08 -11.50
N SER A 189 -24.18 4.36 -10.89
CA SER A 189 -22.97 4.97 -10.33
C SER A 189 -21.93 5.24 -11.44
N TYR A 190 -21.09 6.26 -11.23
CA TYR A 190 -20.02 6.66 -12.15
C TYR A 190 -18.69 6.78 -11.41
N ILE A 191 -17.59 6.67 -12.16
CA ILE A 191 -16.22 6.87 -11.67
C ILE A 191 -15.51 7.88 -12.56
N ASN A 192 -14.71 8.75 -11.96
CA ASN A 192 -14.09 9.88 -12.64
C ASN A 192 -12.59 9.62 -12.80
N ASP A 193 -12.08 9.82 -14.02
CA ASP A 193 -10.64 9.84 -14.27
C ASP A 193 -10.14 11.27 -14.47
N HIS A 194 -9.16 11.65 -13.67
CA HIS A 194 -8.48 12.95 -13.77
C HIS A 194 -7.49 13.01 -14.93
N ALA A 195 -7.00 11.87 -15.43
CA ALA A 195 -6.04 11.84 -16.54
C ALA A 195 -6.71 12.06 -17.90
N SER A 196 -7.98 11.67 -18.04
CA SER A 196 -8.77 11.90 -19.24
C SER A 196 -9.48 13.27 -19.18
N SER A 197 -8.71 14.35 -19.14
CA SER A 197 -9.24 15.69 -19.41
C SER A 197 -9.33 15.87 -20.92
N ILE A 198 -10.52 15.67 -21.48
CA ILE A 198 -10.81 16.07 -22.86
C ILE A 198 -11.00 17.60 -22.84
N ASP A 199 -10.07 18.33 -23.45
CA ASP A 199 -10.24 19.75 -23.77
C ASP A 199 -11.54 19.94 -24.58
N PRO A 200 -12.52 20.74 -24.12
CA PRO A 200 -13.57 21.22 -25.01
C PRO A 200 -13.00 22.39 -25.81
N ALA A 201 -12.33 22.10 -26.92
CA ALA A 201 -12.21 23.07 -28.00
C ALA A 201 -13.60 23.25 -28.65
N SER A 202 -14.45 24.05 -28.03
CA SER A 202 -15.42 24.91 -28.73
C SER A 202 -15.83 26.04 -27.78
N SER A 203 -15.19 27.18 -28.01
CA SER A 203 -15.58 28.50 -27.57
C SER A 203 -17.05 28.77 -27.84
N ASP A 204 -17.76 29.34 -26.86
CA ASP A 204 -18.23 30.73 -27.00
C ASP A 204 -18.94 31.25 -25.73
N LEU A 205 -18.52 32.46 -25.34
CA LEU A 205 -19.22 33.46 -24.53
C LEU A 205 -19.43 33.20 -23.02
N SER A 206 -18.54 33.76 -22.20
CA SER A 206 -18.79 34.98 -21.42
C SER A 206 -17.82 35.11 -20.24
N LEU A 207 -17.06 36.21 -20.25
CA LEU A 207 -16.25 36.67 -19.12
C LEU A 207 -17.18 37.35 -18.12
N ASP A 208 -17.67 36.62 -17.12
CA ASP A 208 -17.77 37.10 -15.74
C ASP A 208 -18.23 35.97 -14.79
N THR A 209 -17.83 36.04 -13.52
CA THR A 209 -18.24 35.19 -12.37
C THR A 209 -17.24 34.11 -11.91
N THR A 210 -16.29 34.55 -11.08
CA THR A 210 -15.81 33.92 -9.82
C THR A 210 -15.89 32.38 -9.64
N LEU A 211 -14.72 31.75 -9.48
CA LEU A 211 -14.46 30.52 -8.70
C LEU A 211 -15.22 29.22 -9.08
N SER A 212 -14.88 28.59 -10.20
CA SER A 212 -14.83 27.11 -10.32
C SER A 212 -14.23 26.72 -11.68
N ALA A 213 -12.94 26.38 -11.71
CA ALA A 213 -12.34 25.73 -12.87
C ALA A 213 -12.86 24.29 -12.93
N ASN A 214 -14.08 24.12 -13.47
CA ASN A 214 -14.72 22.83 -13.67
C ASN A 214 -14.11 22.20 -14.92
N VAL A 215 -12.89 21.66 -14.79
CA VAL A 215 -12.37 20.67 -15.73
C VAL A 215 -13.41 19.55 -15.76
N LYS A 216 -14.15 19.42 -16.87
CA LYS A 216 -15.12 18.33 -17.03
C LYS A 216 -14.36 17.02 -16.99
N LEU A 217 -14.32 16.41 -15.81
CA LEU A 217 -13.74 15.10 -15.58
C LEU A 217 -14.44 14.11 -16.51
N ALA A 218 -13.68 13.27 -17.21
CA ALA A 218 -14.29 12.20 -17.96
C ALA A 218 -14.95 11.23 -16.97
N GLU A 219 -16.27 11.14 -17.05
CA GLU A 219 -17.09 10.25 -16.24
C GLU A 219 -17.29 8.95 -16.98
N PHE A 220 -17.04 7.84 -16.30
CA PHE A 220 -17.20 6.50 -16.84
C PHE A 220 -18.31 5.76 -16.07
N PRO A 221 -19.30 5.18 -16.75
CA PRO A 221 -20.40 4.51 -16.09
C PRO A 221 -19.98 3.16 -15.51
N LEU A 222 -20.36 2.87 -14.26
CA LEU A 222 -20.22 1.53 -13.64
C LEU A 222 -21.39 0.60 -14.00
N PHE A 223 -22.02 0.87 -15.13
CA PHE A 223 -23.12 0.10 -15.69
C PHE A 223 -23.00 0.11 -17.20
N LEU A 224 -23.68 -0.83 -17.84
CA LEU A 224 -23.71 -0.91 -19.29
C LEU A 224 -24.73 0.09 -19.84
N GLU A 225 -24.27 1.05 -20.63
CA GLU A 225 -25.11 2.04 -21.31
C GLU A 225 -25.05 1.79 -22.82
N GLY A 226 -26.07 1.14 -23.37
CA GLY A 226 -26.13 0.81 -24.81
C GLY A 226 -25.08 -0.22 -25.26
N GLN A 227 -24.41 0.04 -26.39
CA GLN A 227 -23.37 -0.83 -26.97
C GLN A 227 -21.94 -0.51 -26.47
N ASP A 228 -21.75 0.55 -25.69
CA ASP A 228 -20.42 1.04 -25.26
C ASP A 228 -19.87 0.27 -24.06
N THR A 229 -19.62 -1.03 -24.27
CA THR A 229 -19.09 -1.94 -23.26
C THR A 229 -17.67 -1.58 -22.80
N THR A 230 -16.90 -0.91 -23.64
CA THR A 230 -15.51 -0.52 -23.39
C THR A 230 -15.40 0.52 -22.26
N ARG A 231 -16.30 1.51 -22.24
CA ARG A 231 -16.36 2.55 -21.20
C ARG A 231 -16.69 1.95 -19.83
N ALA A 232 -17.67 1.03 -19.80
CA ALA A 232 -18.03 0.31 -18.58
C ALA A 232 -16.91 -0.62 -18.09
N ALA A 233 -16.25 -1.34 -19.00
CA ALA A 233 -15.11 -2.19 -18.67
C ALA A 233 -13.96 -1.38 -18.05
N TYR A 234 -13.69 -0.20 -18.60
CA TYR A 234 -12.70 0.72 -18.07
C TYR A 234 -13.10 1.26 -16.69
N ALA A 235 -14.37 1.65 -16.49
CA ALA A 235 -14.88 2.07 -15.19
C ALA A 235 -14.66 1.01 -14.10
N VAL A 236 -14.97 -0.25 -14.39
CA VAL A 236 -14.76 -1.38 -13.47
C VAL A 236 -13.28 -1.59 -13.16
N PHE A 237 -12.41 -1.44 -14.17
CA PHE A 237 -10.96 -1.48 -13.96
C PHE A 237 -10.47 -0.39 -13.02
N LEU A 238 -10.94 0.85 -13.20
CA LEU A 238 -10.61 1.97 -12.31
C LEU A 238 -11.08 1.73 -10.87
N LEU A 239 -12.31 1.22 -10.71
CA LEU A 239 -12.83 0.83 -9.39
C LEU A 239 -11.95 -0.24 -8.72
N ASN A 240 -11.45 -1.21 -9.48
CA ASN A 240 -10.50 -2.19 -8.94
C ASN A 240 -9.17 -1.53 -8.54
N LYS A 241 -8.74 -0.49 -9.26
CA LYS A 241 -7.51 0.25 -8.92
C LYS A 241 -7.63 1.03 -7.62
N ASP A 242 -8.81 1.56 -7.30
CA ASP A 242 -9.06 2.14 -5.99
C ASP A 242 -9.05 1.07 -4.88
N ILE A 243 -9.63 -0.12 -5.11
CA ILE A 243 -9.54 -1.22 -4.16
C ILE A 243 -8.09 -1.66 -3.94
N GLU A 244 -7.30 -1.75 -5.03
CA GLU A 244 -5.87 -2.05 -4.97
C GLU A 244 -5.09 -0.99 -4.19
N GLN A 245 -5.44 0.29 -4.33
CA GLN A 245 -4.86 1.35 -3.51
C GLN A 245 -5.14 1.14 -2.03
N LEU A 246 -6.37 0.81 -1.65
CA LEU A 246 -6.74 0.54 -0.26
C LEU A 246 -6.03 -0.70 0.29
N LEU A 247 -5.91 -1.76 -0.50
CA LEU A 247 -5.13 -2.96 -0.16
C LEU A 247 -3.66 -2.62 0.07
N ASN A 248 -3.05 -1.83 -0.82
CA ASN A 248 -1.67 -1.40 -0.66
C ASN A 248 -1.48 -0.51 0.58
N PHE A 249 -2.46 0.32 0.92
CA PHE A 249 -2.43 1.14 2.14
C PHE A 249 -2.38 0.30 3.42
N ILE A 250 -3.04 -0.86 3.44
CA ILE A 250 -2.97 -1.81 4.56
C ILE A 250 -1.83 -2.83 4.43
N GLY A 251 -0.98 -2.73 3.39
CA GLY A 251 0.17 -3.61 3.19
C GLY A 251 -0.14 -4.97 2.54
N VAL A 252 -1.32 -5.12 1.91
CA VAL A 252 -1.78 -6.37 1.28
C VAL A 252 -1.70 -6.25 -0.25
N LYS A 253 -1.27 -7.32 -0.94
CA LYS A 253 -1.22 -7.35 -2.41
C LYS A 253 -2.59 -7.70 -2.99
N SER A 254 -2.96 -7.06 -4.10
CA SER A 254 -4.19 -7.40 -4.82
C SER A 254 -4.05 -8.71 -5.62
N LEU A 255 -5.18 -9.36 -5.88
CA LEU A 255 -5.30 -10.56 -6.72
C LEU A 255 -5.33 -10.23 -8.23
N GLY A 256 -5.17 -8.95 -8.60
CA GLY A 256 -5.17 -8.47 -9.97
C GLY A 256 -6.41 -7.66 -10.39
N PRO A 257 -6.40 -7.09 -11.61
CA PRO A 257 -7.35 -6.06 -12.05
C PRO A 257 -8.78 -6.53 -12.34
N ARG A 258 -9.00 -7.83 -12.55
CA ARG A 258 -10.32 -8.40 -12.90
C ARG A 258 -11.08 -8.95 -11.69
N HIS A 259 -10.50 -8.89 -10.50
CA HIS A 259 -10.97 -9.59 -9.32
C HIS A 259 -11.62 -8.65 -8.29
N VAL A 260 -12.50 -7.75 -8.74
CA VAL A 260 -13.12 -6.68 -7.91
C VAL A 260 -13.68 -7.21 -6.59
N LEU A 261 -14.58 -8.20 -6.64
CA LEU A 261 -15.21 -8.75 -5.43
C LEU A 261 -14.23 -9.54 -4.56
N ALA A 262 -13.26 -10.23 -5.15
CA ALA A 262 -12.27 -10.97 -4.38
C ALA A 262 -11.30 -10.02 -3.66
N ASN A 263 -10.88 -8.94 -4.33
CA ASN A 263 -10.06 -7.88 -3.75
C ASN A 263 -10.81 -7.13 -2.64
N LEU A 264 -12.11 -6.84 -2.83
CA LEU A 264 -12.94 -6.24 -1.78
C LEU A 264 -13.09 -7.18 -0.57
N LYS A 265 -13.33 -8.47 -0.82
CA LYS A 265 -13.41 -9.47 0.25
C LYS A 265 -12.09 -9.57 1.03
N GLU A 266 -10.97 -9.56 0.32
CA GLU A 266 -9.64 -9.60 0.93
C GLU A 266 -9.38 -8.33 1.76
N LEU A 267 -9.75 -7.15 1.25
CA LEU A 267 -9.65 -5.88 1.96
C LEU A 267 -10.44 -5.92 3.29
N LEU A 268 -11.69 -6.38 3.24
CA LEU A 268 -12.53 -6.51 4.44
C LEU A 268 -11.92 -7.52 5.43
N ARG A 269 -11.47 -8.68 4.94
CA ARG A 269 -10.85 -9.73 5.76
C ARG A 269 -9.60 -9.23 6.47
N SER A 270 -8.73 -8.52 5.76
CA SER A 270 -7.46 -8.04 6.32
C SER A 270 -7.67 -6.94 7.36
N VAL A 271 -8.61 -6.01 7.15
CA VAL A 271 -8.94 -5.00 8.17
C VAL A 271 -9.63 -5.63 9.40
N GLN A 272 -10.45 -6.66 9.21
CA GLN A 272 -11.11 -7.37 10.30
C GLN A 272 -10.17 -8.30 11.09
N SER A 273 -8.95 -8.55 10.59
CA SER A 273 -7.96 -9.35 11.31
C SER A 273 -7.47 -8.64 12.58
N SER A 274 -7.06 -9.41 13.59
CA SER A 274 -6.44 -8.86 14.80
C SER A 274 -5.14 -8.12 14.52
N GLU A 275 -4.40 -8.56 13.49
CA GLU A 275 -3.11 -7.99 13.08
C GLU A 275 -3.23 -6.51 12.68
N TYR A 276 -4.38 -6.09 12.14
CA TYR A 276 -4.61 -4.69 11.73
C TYR A 276 -4.53 -3.67 12.88
N ILE A 277 -4.86 -4.08 14.10
CA ILE A 277 -4.82 -3.19 15.28
C ILE A 277 -3.38 -2.92 15.71
N ASP A 278 -2.49 -3.88 15.48
CA ASP A 278 -1.11 -3.86 15.95
C ASP A 278 -0.12 -3.29 14.91
N THR A 279 -0.58 -3.02 13.69
CA THR A 279 0.13 -2.30 12.61
C THR A 279 -0.01 -0.78 12.65
#